data_AF-A0AB33AJX3-F1
#
_entry.id   AF-A0AB33AJX3-F1
#
_cell.length_a   1.000
_cell.length_b   1.000
_cell.length_c   1.000
_cell.angle_alpha   90.00
_cell.angle_beta   90.00
_cell.angle_gamma   90.00
#
_symmetry.space_group_name_H-M   'P 1'
#
loop_
_entity.id
_entity.type
_entity.pdbx_description
1 polymer ?
#
loop_
_entity_poly.entity_id
_entity_poly.type
_entity_poly.pdbx_seq_one_letter_code
_entity_poly.pdbx_strand_id
1 'polypeptide(L)' 'MALSHKNYFKLNKEKSIDGRDHYFQFQVSLERDNKNVRIFRYVGQSTKLKVC' A
#
# COMPACT_ATOMS: atom_id res chain seq x y z
N MET A 1 4.71 2.98 4.31
CA MET A 1 3.66 2.19 4.97
C MET A 1 3.82 2.22 6.49
N ALA A 2 4.90 1.65 7.05
CA ALA A 2 5.10 1.59 8.51
C ALA A 2 5.16 2.96 9.19
N LEU A 3 5.97 3.89 8.67
CA LEU A 3 6.12 5.24 9.24
C LEU A 3 5.16 6.28 8.63
N SER A 4 4.74 6.06 7.38
CA SER A 4 3.96 7.04 6.63
C SER A 4 2.45 6.98 6.89
N HIS A 5 1.97 6.01 7.68
CA HIS A 5 0.56 5.72 7.96
C HIS A 5 -0.34 5.54 6.72
N LYS A 6 0.27 5.38 5.55
CA LYS A 6 -0.39 5.12 4.27
C LYS A 6 -0.62 3.62 4.11
N ASN A 7 -1.75 3.26 3.52
CA ASN A 7 -2.14 1.89 3.20
C ASN A 7 -1.59 1.40 1.85
N TYR A 8 -0.56 2.07 1.31
CA TYR A 8 0.07 1.68 0.07
C TYR A 8 1.60 1.77 0.14
N PHE A 9 2.25 0.99 -0.71
CA PHE A 9 3.67 1.10 -1.02
C PHE A 9 3.83 1.75 -2.40
N LYS A 10 4.79 2.68 -2.54
CA LYS A 10 5.12 3.31 -3.82
C LYS A 10 6.47 2.77 -4.30
N LEU A 11 6.48 2.18 -5.49
CA LEU A 11 7.70 2.01 -6.27
C LEU A 11 7.86 3.23 -7.18
N ASN A 12 8.96 3.96 -7.00
CA ASN A 12 9.23 5.14 -7.82
C ASN A 12 9.62 4.76 -9.25
N LYS A 13 9.23 5.61 -10.20
CA LYS A 13 9.55 5.44 -11.62
C LYS A 13 11.03 5.24 -11.91
N GLU A 14 11.95 5.87 -11.16
CA GLU A 14 13.40 5.71 -11.38
C GLU A 14 13.90 4.30 -11.02
N LYS A 15 13.10 3.55 -10.26
CA LYS A 15 13.38 2.19 -9.82
C LYS A 15 12.49 1.15 -10.51
N SER A 16 11.56 1.59 -11.35
CA SER A 16 10.69 0.71 -12.13
C SER A 16 11.27 0.46 -13.51
N ILE A 17 11.11 -0.77 -14.00
CA ILE A 17 11.56 -1.17 -15.34
C ILE A 17 10.76 -0.45 -16.44
N ASP A 18 9.47 -0.18 -16.20
CA ASP A 18 8.59 0.50 -17.16
C ASP A 18 8.63 2.04 -17.07
N GLY A 19 9.47 2.59 -16.17
CA GLY A 19 9.58 4.03 -15.97
C GLY A 19 8.33 4.69 -15.38
N ARG A 20 7.45 3.93 -14.70
CA ARG A 20 6.22 4.45 -14.08
C ARG A 20 6.25 4.32 -12.57
N ASP A 21 5.54 5.22 -11.91
CA ASP A 21 5.23 5.06 -10.49
C ASP A 21 4.19 3.95 -10.33
N HIS A 22 4.44 3.01 -9.42
CA HIS A 22 3.49 1.94 -9.07
C HIS A 22 3.05 2.08 -7.62
N TYR A 23 1.73 2.01 -7.42
CA TYR A 23 1.09 2.11 -6.12
C TYR A 23 0.46 0.77 -5.78
N PHE A 24 1.06 0.05 -4.84
CA PHE A 24 0.58 -1.24 -4.34
C PHE A 24 -0.30 -0.98 -3.11
N GLN A 25 -1.60 -1.29 -3.22
CA GLN A 25 -2.61 -0.92 -2.24
C GLN A 25 -2.98 -2.10 -1.33
N PHE A 26 -3.24 -1.79 -0.07
CA PHE A 26 -3.59 -2.75 0.95
C PHE A 26 -4.84 -2.28 1.71
N GLN A 27 -5.74 -3.21 2.00
CA GLN A 27 -6.77 -3.03 3.00
C GLN A 27 -6.14 -3.31 4.37
N VAL A 28 -6.34 -2.40 5.32
CA VAL A 28 -5.80 -2.53 6.67
C VAL A 28 -6.94 -2.83 7.62
N SER A 29 -6.84 -3.93 8.36
CA SER A 29 -7.76 -4.29 9.43
C SER A 29 -7.00 -4.55 10.72
N LEU A 30 -7.64 -4.23 11.85
CA LEU A 30 -7.17 -4.64 13.16
C LEU A 30 -7.78 -5.99 13.51
N GLU A 31 -7.00 -6.86 14.12
CA GLU A 31 -7.54 -8.08 14.70
C GLU A 31 -8.51 -7.72 15.84
N ARG A 32 -9.66 -8.41 15.87
CA ARG A 32 -10.72 -8.11 16.85
C ARG A 32 -10.26 -8.39 18.28
N ASP A 33 -9.50 -9.47 18.45
CA ASP A 33 -9.06 -9.96 19.76
C ASP A 33 -7.77 -9.27 20.23
N ASN A 34 -6.85 -9.00 19.29
CA ASN A 34 -5.58 -8.36 19.58
C ASN A 34 -5.38 -7.06 18.78
N LYS A 35 -5.72 -5.93 19.40
CA LYS A 35 -5.59 -4.60 18.79
C LYS A 35 -4.15 -4.19 18.47
N ASN A 36 -3.15 -4.92 18.94
CA ASN A 36 -1.74 -4.68 18.58
C ASN A 36 -1.34 -5.32 17.23
N VAL A 37 -2.21 -6.17 16.67
CA VAL A 37 -1.97 -6.80 15.36
C VAL A 37 -2.73 -6.04 14.28
N ARG A 38 -1.99 -5.58 13.27
CA ARG A 38 -2.52 -4.98 12.04
C ARG A 38 -2.31 -5.94 10.88
N ILE A 39 -3.40 -6.29 10.20
CA ILE A 39 -3.37 -7.11 8.99
C ILE A 39 -3.42 -6.20 7.77
N PHE A 40 -2.53 -6.46 6.82
CA PHE A 40 -2.45 -5.77 5.54
C PHE A 40 -2.79 -6.77 4.43
N ARG A 41 -4.00 -6.67 3.88
CA ARG A 41 -4.44 -7.52 2.77
C ARG A 41 -4.19 -6.80 1.45
N TYR A 42 -3.40 -7.41 0.57
CA TYR A 42 -3.18 -6.85 -0.77
C TYR A 42 -4.49 -6.79 -1.57
N VAL A 43 -4.75 -5.63 -2.18
CA VAL A 43 -5.96 -5.37 -2.96
C VAL A 43 -5.65 -5.29 -4.46
N GLY A 44 -4.47 -4.76 -4.81
CA GLY A 44 -4.08 -4.57 -6.19
C GLY A 44 -3.05 -3.46 -6.35
N GLN A 45 -2.69 -3.19 -7.60
CA GLN A 45 -1.78 -2.10 -7.96
C GLN A 45 -2.38 -1.18 -9.02
N SER A 46 -1.88 0.05 -9.05
CA SER A 46 -2.19 1.01 -10.11
C SER A 46 -0.98 1.88 -10.42
N THR A 47 -0.92 2.40 -11.64
CA THR A 47 0.10 3.36 -12.07
C THR A 47 -0.33 4.82 -11.82
N LYS A 48 -1.52 5.01 -11.25
CA LYS A 48 -2.09 6.31 -10.89
C LYS A 48 -2.65 6.20 -9.48
N LEU A 49 -2.29 7.12 -8.59
CA LEU A 49 -2.86 7.14 -7.25
C LEU A 49 -4.36 7.43 -7.34
N LYS A 50 -5.19 6.40 -7.11
CA LYS A 50 -6.63 6.59 -6.92
C LYS A 50 -6.84 7.08 -5.49
N VAL A 51 -7.06 8.38 -5.33
CA VAL A 51 -7.57 8.96 -4.09
C VAL A 51 -9.09 8.83 -4.17
N CYS A 52 -9.66 7.92 -3.38
CA CYS A 52 -11.09 7.89 -3.12
C CYS A 52 -11.35 8.62 -1.81
#